data_AF-A0A8W8NNN4-F1
#
_entry.id   AF-A0A8W8NNN4-F1
#
_cell.length_a   1.000
_cell.length_b   1.000
_cell.length_c   1.000
_cell.angle_alpha   90.00
_cell.angle_beta   90.00
_cell.angle_gamma   90.00
#
_symmetry.space_group_name_H-M   'P 1'
#
loop_
_entity.id
_entity.type
_entity.pdbx_description
1 polymer ?
#
loop_
_entity_poly.entity_id
_entity_poly.type
_entity_poly.pdbx_seq_one_letter_code
_entity_poly.pdbx_strand_id
1 'polypeptide(L)'
;MWLNVYHTSSNPRVIAGYYMETVTELLGCPQMVRGDMGTENGHIARMQSLLSGEESFLYGASMHNQRIESFWCTLRKECSQFWMDTLGSLKNRADFTVSAVDISLIQFCFTALVQRELDAVRAIWNSHRIRPSKNENVPHGRPTVMFSMPEIFHTKNFLKAVDQRDVNICMSECVFRGRSTCDPEMFELLLIYMTENNLSPPTTAREGLKLYEKLRTSVLNDLHPNM
;
A
#
# COMPACT_ATOMS: atom_id res chain seq x y z
N MET A 1 -8.19 -5.95 5.10
CA MET A 1 -6.83 -5.37 5.14
C MET A 1 -6.45 -4.98 3.73
N TRP A 2 -5.98 -3.76 3.54
CA TRP A 2 -5.39 -3.27 2.28
C TRP A 2 -3.87 -3.19 2.44
N LEU A 3 -3.12 -3.54 1.39
CA LEU A 3 -1.67 -3.39 1.29
C LEU A 3 -1.38 -2.90 -0.13
N ASN A 4 -0.95 -1.64 -0.25
CA ASN A 4 -0.82 -0.99 -1.54
C ASN A 4 0.56 -0.34 -1.68
N VAL A 5 1.19 -0.52 -2.84
CA VAL A 5 2.39 0.22 -3.24
C VAL A 5 1.96 1.54 -3.87
N TYR A 6 2.65 2.61 -3.50
CA TYR A 6 2.48 3.91 -4.15
C TYR A 6 3.80 4.64 -4.35
N HIS A 7 3.80 5.63 -5.25
CA HIS A 7 4.98 6.41 -5.59
C HIS A 7 5.30 7.52 -4.56
N THR A 8 4.37 7.82 -3.64
CA THR A 8 4.58 8.77 -2.54
C THR A 8 4.00 8.24 -1.23
N SER A 9 4.71 8.50 -0.12
CA SER A 9 4.24 8.28 1.25
C SER A 9 3.85 9.57 1.96
N SER A 10 4.04 10.74 1.34
CA SER A 10 3.87 12.04 2.01
C SER A 10 2.50 12.68 1.82
N ASN A 11 1.66 12.11 0.95
CA ASN A 11 0.32 12.63 0.69
C ASN A 11 -0.74 11.84 1.50
N PRO A 12 -1.27 12.39 2.60
CA PRO A 12 -2.26 11.70 3.43
C PRO A 12 -3.57 11.41 2.70
N ARG A 13 -3.87 12.13 1.61
CA ARG A 13 -5.06 11.88 0.76
C ARG A 13 -5.00 10.52 0.06
N VAL A 14 -3.80 9.97 -0.15
CA VAL A 14 -3.62 8.62 -0.71
C VAL A 14 -4.07 7.56 0.29
N ILE A 15 -3.65 7.70 1.55
CA ILE A 15 -4.04 6.79 2.63
C ILE A 15 -5.55 6.88 2.88
N ALA A 16 -6.10 8.10 2.82
CA ALA A 16 -7.54 8.33 2.84
C ALA A 16 -8.27 7.62 1.69
N GLY A 17 -7.69 7.61 0.49
CA GLY A 17 -8.17 6.83 -0.66
C GLY A 17 -8.32 5.35 -0.33
N TYR A 18 -7.29 4.71 0.22
CA TYR A 18 -7.35 3.29 0.61
C TYR A 18 -8.42 2.99 1.67
N TYR A 19 -8.57 3.91 2.62
CA TYR A 19 -9.62 3.82 3.62
C TYR A 19 -11.01 3.87 2.97
N MET A 20 -11.25 4.84 2.09
CA MET A 20 -12.56 5.04 1.45
C MET A 20 -12.88 3.99 0.38
N GLU A 21 -11.89 3.43 -0.31
CA GLU A 21 -12.07 2.24 -1.15
C GLU A 21 -12.62 1.09 -0.31
N THR A 22 -12.04 0.84 0.88
CA THR A 22 -12.51 -0.21 1.79
C THR A 22 -13.93 0.06 2.31
N VAL A 23 -14.24 1.32 2.68
CA VAL A 23 -15.59 1.70 3.12
C VAL A 23 -16.61 1.45 2.01
N THR A 24 -16.26 1.78 0.77
CA THR A 24 -17.13 1.61 -0.40
C THR A 24 -17.32 0.13 -0.73
N GLU A 25 -16.25 -0.66 -0.74
CA GLU A 25 -16.30 -2.11 -0.99
C GLU A 25 -17.18 -2.85 0.04
N LEU A 26 -17.12 -2.42 1.31
CA LEU A 26 -17.87 -3.04 2.41
C LEU A 26 -19.26 -2.45 2.61
N LEU A 27 -19.61 -1.35 1.92
CA LEU A 27 -20.83 -0.57 2.13
C LEU A 27 -21.00 -0.13 3.60
N GLY A 28 -19.89 0.18 4.26
CA GLY A 28 -19.88 0.53 5.68
C GLY A 28 -18.49 0.86 6.22
N CYS A 29 -18.46 1.50 7.39
CA CYS A 29 -17.24 1.89 8.08
C CYS A 29 -17.09 1.14 9.43
N PRO A 30 -15.87 1.00 9.96
CA PRO A 30 -15.66 0.53 11.32
C PRO A 30 -16.32 1.46 12.35
N GLN A 31 -16.77 0.91 13.48
CA GLN A 31 -17.25 1.72 14.60
C GLN A 31 -16.15 2.59 15.23
N MET A 32 -14.94 2.06 15.30
CA MET A 32 -13.80 2.71 15.93
C MET A 32 -12.56 2.48 15.09
N VAL A 33 -11.81 3.54 14.82
CA VAL A 33 -10.46 3.48 14.24
C VAL A 33 -9.48 3.97 15.29
N ARG A 34 -8.31 3.33 15.38
CA ARG A 34 -7.21 3.80 16.23
C ARG A 34 -6.05 4.19 15.33
N GLY A 35 -5.46 5.34 15.60
CA GLY A 35 -4.23 5.80 14.95
C GLY A 35 -3.32 6.52 15.93
N ASP A 36 -2.10 6.80 15.49
CA ASP A 36 -1.22 7.72 16.18
C ASP A 36 -1.58 9.18 15.88
N MET A 37 -0.98 10.12 16.61
CA MET A 37 -1.11 11.56 16.37
C MET A 37 -0.23 12.05 15.22
N GLY A 38 -0.09 11.24 14.17
CA GLY A 38 0.66 11.60 12.96
C GLY A 38 -0.17 12.49 12.03
N THR A 39 0.53 13.28 11.20
CA THR A 39 -0.11 14.11 10.15
C THR A 39 -0.73 13.26 9.04
N GLU A 40 -0.22 12.03 8.85
CA GLU A 40 -0.67 11.08 7.83
C GLU A 40 -2.10 10.60 8.04
N ASN A 41 -2.54 10.48 9.31
CA ASN A 41 -3.83 9.89 9.68
C ASN A 41 -4.96 10.91 9.88
N GLY A 42 -4.66 12.22 9.78
CA GLY A 42 -5.65 13.27 10.04
C GLY A 42 -6.87 13.21 9.11
N HIS A 43 -6.68 12.84 7.84
CA HIS A 43 -7.80 12.64 6.92
C HIS A 43 -8.67 11.45 7.34
N ILE A 44 -8.07 10.31 7.73
CA ILE A 44 -8.83 9.15 8.21
C ILE A 44 -9.63 9.54 9.45
N ALA A 45 -9.02 10.25 10.41
CA ALA A 45 -9.73 10.69 11.61
C ALA A 45 -10.96 11.53 11.28
N ARG A 46 -10.81 12.54 10.42
CA ARG A 46 -11.93 13.39 9.99
C ARG A 46 -13.02 12.61 9.25
N MET A 47 -12.63 11.74 8.32
CA MET A 47 -13.58 10.92 7.55
C MET A 47 -14.32 9.94 8.47
N GLN A 48 -13.59 9.31 9.38
CA GLN A 48 -14.17 8.41 10.37
C GLN A 48 -15.16 9.15 11.28
N SER A 49 -14.81 10.35 11.76
CA SER A 49 -15.74 11.18 12.55
C SER A 49 -17.00 11.56 11.78
N LEU A 50 -16.90 11.85 10.48
CA LEU A 50 -18.07 12.13 9.64
C LEU A 50 -18.96 10.88 9.47
N LEU A 51 -18.36 9.73 9.15
CA LEU A 51 -19.09 8.50 8.83
C LEU A 51 -19.66 7.79 10.06
N SER A 52 -18.93 7.83 11.19
CA SER A 52 -19.24 7.03 12.38
C SER A 52 -19.53 7.87 13.63
N GLY A 53 -19.22 9.17 13.65
CA GLY A 53 -19.48 10.11 14.75
C GLY A 53 -18.20 10.63 15.41
N GLU A 54 -18.26 11.76 16.12
CA GLU A 54 -17.06 12.50 16.59
C GLU A 54 -16.07 11.65 17.40
N GLU A 55 -16.57 10.77 18.28
CA GLU A 55 -15.77 9.90 19.16
C GLU A 55 -15.33 8.57 18.52
N SER A 56 -15.43 8.43 17.19
CA SER A 56 -15.16 7.17 16.48
C SER A 56 -13.70 7.00 16.04
N PHE A 57 -12.82 7.93 16.42
CA PHE A 57 -11.37 7.83 16.21
C PHE A 57 -10.60 8.00 17.52
N LEU A 58 -9.81 7.00 17.88
CA LEU A 58 -9.01 6.97 19.09
C LEU A 58 -7.54 7.27 18.79
N TYR A 59 -7.05 8.40 19.27
CA TYR A 59 -5.63 8.69 19.26
C TYR A 59 -4.89 7.88 20.34
N GLY A 60 -3.82 7.22 19.93
CA GLY A 60 -3.00 6.38 20.79
C GLY A 60 -1.52 6.74 20.73
N ALA A 61 -0.83 6.64 21.86
CA ALA A 61 0.63 6.68 21.85
C ALA A 61 1.19 5.47 21.07
N SER A 62 2.30 5.69 20.34
CA SER A 62 2.96 4.67 19.49
C SER A 62 3.29 3.38 20.25
N MET A 63 3.64 3.47 21.54
CA MET A 63 3.92 2.31 22.41
C MET A 63 2.75 1.31 22.52
N HIS A 64 1.52 1.76 22.25
CA HIS A 64 0.32 0.94 22.33
C HIS A 64 -0.14 0.40 20.95
N ASN A 65 0.57 0.71 19.86
CA ASN A 65 0.27 0.21 18.52
C ASN A 65 0.83 -1.20 18.26
N GLN A 66 0.93 -2.03 19.31
CA GLN A 66 1.61 -3.34 19.29
C GLN A 66 1.09 -4.29 18.20
N ARG A 67 -0.22 -4.28 17.93
CA ARG A 67 -0.82 -5.20 16.93
C ARG A 67 -0.35 -4.87 15.51
N ILE A 68 -0.33 -3.58 15.14
CA ILE A 68 0.11 -3.18 13.81
C ILE A 68 1.64 -3.28 13.68
N GLU A 69 2.40 -2.97 14.75
CA GLU A 69 3.85 -3.17 14.78
C GLU A 69 4.24 -4.65 14.65
N SER A 70 3.50 -5.54 15.30
CA SER A 70 3.68 -6.99 15.13
C SER A 70 3.42 -7.43 13.69
N PHE A 71 2.40 -6.87 13.04
CA PHE A 71 2.13 -7.13 11.63
C PHE A 71 3.27 -6.62 10.74
N TRP A 72 3.78 -5.40 10.98
CA TRP A 72 4.92 -4.85 10.23
C TRP A 72 6.17 -5.72 10.35
N CYS A 73 6.44 -6.26 11.55
CA CYS A 73 7.51 -7.23 11.74
C CYS A 73 7.34 -8.49 10.88
N THR A 74 6.11 -9.02 10.79
CA THR A 74 5.81 -10.16 9.92
C THR A 74 5.95 -9.79 8.45
N LEU A 75 5.34 -8.69 8.00
CA LEU A 75 5.43 -8.22 6.61
C LEU A 75 6.88 -8.07 6.14
N ARG A 76 7.74 -7.53 7.02
CA ARG A 76 9.17 -7.39 6.76
C ARG A 76 9.85 -8.74 6.53
N LYS A 77 9.58 -9.73 7.39
CA LYS A 77 10.16 -11.07 7.30
C LYS A 77 9.67 -11.84 6.06
N GLU A 78 8.40 -11.67 5.71
CA GLU A 78 7.78 -12.44 4.63
C GLU A 78 8.12 -11.89 3.23
N CYS A 79 8.12 -10.56 3.03
CA CYS A 79 8.35 -10.00 1.68
C CYS A 79 9.19 -8.73 1.64
N SER A 80 9.04 -7.79 2.59
CA SER A 80 9.60 -6.44 2.37
C SER A 80 11.12 -6.38 2.48
N GLN A 81 11.74 -7.23 3.30
CA GLN A 81 13.21 -7.25 3.43
C GLN A 81 13.89 -7.59 2.10
N PHE A 82 13.37 -8.55 1.34
CA PHE A 82 13.88 -8.91 0.03
C PHE A 82 13.89 -7.72 -0.94
N TRP A 83 12.79 -6.96 -0.99
CA TRP A 83 12.70 -5.77 -1.85
C TRP A 83 13.58 -4.62 -1.37
N MET A 84 13.70 -4.44 -0.04
CA MET A 84 14.62 -3.47 0.54
C MET A 84 16.07 -3.77 0.17
N ASP A 85 16.49 -5.05 0.23
CA ASP A 85 17.84 -5.45 -0.13
C ASP A 85 18.08 -5.36 -1.64
N THR A 86 17.11 -5.82 -2.45
CA THR A 86 17.18 -5.76 -3.91
C THR A 86 17.30 -4.33 -4.42
N LEU A 87 16.40 -3.43 -3.99
CA LEU A 87 16.42 -2.03 -4.41
C LEU A 87 17.54 -1.24 -3.73
N GLY A 88 17.86 -1.59 -2.48
CA GLY A 88 18.98 -1.02 -1.73
C GLY A 88 20.33 -1.30 -2.39
N SER A 89 20.50 -2.44 -3.05
CA SER A 89 21.71 -2.78 -3.79
C SER A 89 22.03 -1.80 -4.93
N LEU A 90 21.02 -1.12 -5.49
CA LEU A 90 21.22 -0.11 -6.53
C LEU A 90 22.02 1.09 -6.01
N LYS A 91 21.92 1.42 -4.72
CA LYS A 91 22.69 2.51 -4.09
C LYS A 91 24.19 2.26 -4.05
N ASN A 92 24.61 0.99 -4.14
CA ASN A 92 26.03 0.64 -4.15
C ASN A 92 26.65 0.81 -5.54
N ARG A 93 25.85 1.14 -6.56
CA ARG A 93 26.35 1.39 -7.91
C ARG A 93 26.81 2.83 -8.02
N ALA A 94 27.97 3.04 -8.64
CA ALA A 94 28.54 4.36 -8.84
C ALA A 94 27.67 5.27 -9.71
N ASP A 95 26.80 4.69 -10.55
CA ASP A 95 25.94 5.42 -11.48
C ASP A 95 24.59 5.81 -10.88
N PHE A 96 24.20 5.33 -9.69
CA PHE A 96 22.91 5.63 -9.07
C PHE A 96 22.95 6.94 -8.30
N THR A 97 22.22 7.96 -8.77
CA THR A 97 22.28 9.32 -8.19
C THR A 97 21.04 9.67 -7.35
N VAL A 98 20.09 8.76 -7.22
CA VAL A 98 18.78 9.01 -6.56
C VAL A 98 18.04 10.19 -7.22
N SER A 99 18.24 10.37 -8.53
CA SER A 99 17.57 11.42 -9.30
C SER A 99 16.07 11.14 -9.45
N ALA A 100 15.30 12.16 -9.84
CA ALA A 100 13.87 11.98 -10.18
C ALA A 100 13.66 10.94 -11.29
N VAL A 101 14.61 10.84 -12.23
CA VAL A 101 14.64 9.83 -13.29
C VAL A 101 14.84 8.44 -12.69
N ASP A 102 15.83 8.26 -11.82
CA ASP A 102 16.10 6.97 -11.16
C ASP A 102 14.90 6.50 -10.33
N ILE A 103 14.26 7.41 -9.58
CA ILE A 103 13.06 7.12 -8.79
C ILE A 103 11.92 6.66 -9.71
N SER A 104 11.67 7.39 -10.81
CA SER A 104 10.60 7.06 -11.77
C SER A 104 10.86 5.71 -12.45
N LEU A 105 12.10 5.42 -12.83
CA LEU A 105 12.51 4.15 -13.42
C LEU A 105 12.32 2.97 -12.46
N ILE A 106 12.71 3.14 -11.19
CA ILE A 106 12.50 2.11 -10.15
C ILE A 106 11.00 1.87 -9.96
N GLN A 107 10.22 2.93 -9.79
CA GLN A 107 8.77 2.84 -9.63
C GLN A 107 8.13 2.14 -10.84
N PHE A 108 8.55 2.48 -12.05
CA PHE A 108 8.07 1.84 -13.28
C PHE A 108 8.40 0.34 -13.33
N CYS A 109 9.64 -0.04 -13.06
CA CYS A 109 10.09 -1.43 -13.22
C CYS A 109 9.61 -2.35 -12.09
N PHE A 110 9.38 -1.83 -10.88
CA PHE A 110 9.18 -2.67 -9.70
C PHE A 110 7.81 -2.55 -9.03
N THR A 111 7.03 -1.49 -9.25
CA THR A 111 5.74 -1.29 -8.55
C THR A 111 4.78 -2.47 -8.72
N ALA A 112 4.63 -2.99 -9.95
CA ALA A 112 3.75 -4.11 -10.22
C ALA A 112 4.24 -5.42 -9.54
N LEU A 113 5.55 -5.63 -9.49
CA LEU A 113 6.14 -6.79 -8.83
C LEU A 113 5.90 -6.75 -7.32
N VAL A 114 6.18 -5.60 -6.69
CA VAL A 114 5.99 -5.42 -5.25
C VAL A 114 4.51 -5.51 -4.90
N GLN A 115 3.61 -4.91 -5.69
CA GLN A 115 2.17 -5.01 -5.45
C GLN A 115 1.68 -6.46 -5.46
N ARG A 116 2.13 -7.27 -6.44
CA ARG A 116 1.75 -8.69 -6.51
C ARG A 116 2.20 -9.48 -5.28
N GLU A 117 3.38 -9.19 -4.75
CA GLU A 117 3.86 -9.80 -3.49
C GLU A 117 3.01 -9.36 -2.30
N LEU A 118 2.64 -8.07 -2.21
CA LEU A 118 1.74 -7.58 -1.17
C LEU A 118 0.35 -8.23 -1.25
N ASP A 119 -0.18 -8.45 -2.45
CA ASP A 119 -1.44 -9.14 -2.67
C ASP A 119 -1.38 -10.60 -2.20
N ALA A 120 -0.25 -11.28 -2.46
CA ALA A 120 -0.01 -12.63 -1.95
C ALA A 120 0.06 -12.65 -0.42
N VAL A 121 0.79 -11.71 0.20
CA VAL A 121 0.83 -11.58 1.67
C VAL A 121 -0.57 -11.31 2.24
N ARG A 122 -1.37 -10.44 1.62
CA ARG A 122 -2.76 -10.20 2.02
C ARG A 122 -3.58 -11.49 1.99
N ALA A 123 -3.46 -12.29 0.93
CA ALA A 123 -4.20 -13.55 0.79
C ALA A 123 -3.79 -14.57 1.87
N ILE A 124 -2.48 -14.71 2.12
CA ILE A 124 -1.93 -15.59 3.18
C ILE A 124 -2.39 -15.10 4.55
N TRP A 125 -2.23 -13.81 4.84
CA TRP A 125 -2.64 -13.21 6.10
C TRP A 125 -4.14 -13.36 6.35
N ASN A 126 -5.00 -13.20 5.35
CA ASN A 126 -6.43 -13.35 5.58
C ASN A 126 -6.85 -14.82 5.80
N SER A 127 -6.11 -15.77 5.25
CA SER A 127 -6.43 -17.20 5.31
C SER A 127 -5.74 -17.98 6.43
N HIS A 128 -4.65 -17.45 7.02
CA HIS A 128 -3.91 -18.13 8.09
C HIS A 128 -4.78 -18.35 9.34
N ARG A 129 -4.43 -19.37 10.14
CA ARG A 129 -5.12 -19.68 11.39
C ARG A 129 -4.41 -19.06 12.57
N ILE A 130 -5.05 -18.09 13.23
CA ILE A 130 -4.65 -17.56 14.52
C ILE A 130 -4.96 -18.61 15.59
N ARG A 131 -3.96 -18.97 16.40
CA ARG A 131 -4.11 -19.95 17.47
C ARG A 131 -4.82 -19.33 18.68
N PRO A 132 -5.64 -20.10 19.41
CA PRO A 132 -6.19 -19.66 20.69
C PRO A 132 -5.08 -19.25 21.66
N SER A 133 -5.29 -18.13 22.36
CA SER A 133 -4.43 -17.62 23.42
C SER A 133 -5.13 -17.75 24.77
N LYS A 134 -4.37 -17.74 25.87
CA LYS A 134 -4.93 -17.62 27.23
C LYS A 134 -5.57 -16.24 27.48
N ASN A 135 -5.21 -15.24 26.68
CA ASN A 135 -5.83 -13.92 26.74
C ASN A 135 -7.13 -13.93 25.91
N GLU A 136 -8.27 -13.89 26.59
CA GLU A 136 -9.60 -13.92 25.97
C GLU A 136 -9.88 -12.72 25.05
N ASN A 137 -9.14 -11.61 25.23
CA ASN A 137 -9.27 -10.42 24.36
C ASN A 137 -8.52 -10.56 23.02
N VAL A 138 -7.84 -11.69 22.79
CA VAL A 138 -7.15 -12.00 21.54
C VAL A 138 -8.02 -12.96 20.73
N PRO A 139 -8.56 -12.51 19.59
CA PRO A 139 -9.42 -13.37 18.80
C PRO A 139 -8.59 -14.49 18.15
N HIS A 140 -9.24 -15.61 17.85
CA HIS A 140 -8.63 -16.80 17.26
C HIS A 140 -9.48 -17.33 16.11
N GLY A 141 -8.88 -18.11 15.20
CA GLY A 141 -9.53 -18.56 13.98
C GLY A 141 -8.87 -18.00 12.72
N ARG A 142 -9.54 -18.14 11.57
CA ARG A 142 -9.06 -17.57 10.31
C ARG A 142 -9.64 -16.18 10.12
N PRO A 143 -8.85 -15.12 9.87
CA PRO A 143 -9.35 -13.75 9.75
C PRO A 143 -10.52 -13.60 8.78
N THR A 144 -10.48 -14.24 7.60
CA THR A 144 -11.61 -14.21 6.66
C THR A 144 -12.91 -14.77 7.25
N VAL A 145 -12.83 -15.87 8.00
CA VAL A 145 -14.02 -16.51 8.61
C VAL A 145 -14.50 -15.66 9.79
N MET A 146 -13.59 -15.17 10.62
CA MET A 146 -13.92 -14.28 11.74
C MET A 146 -14.62 -12.99 11.28
N PHE A 147 -14.18 -12.44 10.14
CA PHE A 147 -14.78 -11.25 9.55
C PHE A 147 -16.14 -11.55 8.91
N SER A 148 -16.28 -12.66 8.19
CA SER A 148 -17.49 -12.95 7.39
C SER A 148 -18.59 -13.65 8.19
N MET A 149 -18.24 -14.36 9.27
CA MET A 149 -19.14 -15.17 10.09
C MET A 149 -18.82 -14.98 11.60
N PRO A 150 -18.94 -13.76 12.13
CA PRO A 150 -18.60 -13.46 13.52
C PRO A 150 -19.42 -14.28 14.54
N GLU A 151 -20.61 -14.73 14.18
CA GLU A 151 -21.53 -15.47 15.05
C GLU A 151 -20.96 -16.83 15.50
N ILE A 152 -20.11 -17.45 14.67
CA ILE A 152 -19.40 -18.70 15.00
C ILE A 152 -18.44 -18.49 16.18
N PHE A 153 -17.97 -17.26 16.38
CA PHE A 153 -17.09 -16.86 17.47
C PHE A 153 -17.83 -16.14 18.60
N HIS A 154 -19.16 -16.33 18.68
CA HIS A 154 -20.03 -15.73 19.70
C HIS A 154 -19.95 -14.19 19.73
N THR A 155 -19.70 -13.58 18.57
CA THR A 155 -19.70 -12.13 18.39
C THR A 155 -20.60 -11.74 17.22
N LYS A 156 -20.63 -10.46 16.87
CA LYS A 156 -21.50 -9.91 15.82
C LYS A 156 -20.72 -9.05 14.84
N ASN A 157 -21.34 -8.73 13.71
CA ASN A 157 -20.80 -7.73 12.80
C ASN A 157 -20.90 -6.33 13.42
N PHE A 158 -19.78 -5.60 13.46
CA PHE A 158 -19.67 -4.23 13.97
C PHE A 158 -19.50 -3.20 12.85
N LEU A 159 -19.71 -3.58 11.59
CA LEU A 159 -19.72 -2.64 10.48
C LEU A 159 -20.92 -1.69 10.60
N LYS A 160 -20.67 -0.39 10.49
CA LYS A 160 -21.69 0.66 10.51
C LYS A 160 -22.01 1.08 9.08
N ALA A 161 -23.29 0.99 8.70
CA ALA A 161 -23.75 1.50 7.41
C ALA A 161 -23.46 3.00 7.28
N VAL A 162 -23.10 3.42 6.07
CA VAL A 162 -22.71 4.80 5.76
C VAL A 162 -23.70 5.44 4.81
N ASP A 163 -23.92 6.76 4.95
CA ASP A 163 -24.74 7.53 4.02
C ASP A 163 -23.93 7.85 2.75
N GLN A 164 -24.56 7.70 1.58
CA GLN A 164 -23.88 7.90 0.30
C GLN A 164 -23.41 9.35 0.10
N ARG A 165 -24.11 10.33 0.68
CA ARG A 165 -23.68 11.74 0.65
C ARG A 165 -22.35 11.91 1.36
N ASP A 166 -22.22 11.32 2.55
CA ASP A 166 -21.01 11.42 3.36
C ASP A 166 -19.85 10.68 2.70
N VAL A 167 -20.12 9.50 2.11
CA VAL A 167 -19.13 8.80 1.28
C VAL A 167 -18.64 9.69 0.14
N ASN A 168 -19.53 10.34 -0.60
CA ASN A 168 -19.15 11.21 -1.72
C ASN A 168 -18.29 12.41 -1.26
N ILE A 169 -18.62 13.01 -0.11
CA ILE A 169 -17.82 14.09 0.49
C ILE A 169 -16.41 13.57 0.80
N CYS A 170 -16.29 12.43 1.50
CA CYS A 170 -14.98 11.86 1.80
C CYS A 170 -14.19 11.51 0.54
N MET A 171 -14.83 10.93 -0.47
CA MET A 171 -14.19 10.55 -1.74
C MET A 171 -13.59 11.75 -2.48
N SER A 172 -14.22 12.93 -2.43
CA SER A 172 -13.67 14.15 -3.06
C SER A 172 -12.35 14.65 -2.45
N GLU A 173 -12.09 14.28 -1.19
CA GLU A 173 -10.86 14.63 -0.47
C GLU A 173 -9.75 13.59 -0.65
N CYS A 174 -10.02 12.48 -1.34
CA CYS A 174 -9.06 11.40 -1.56
C CYS A 174 -8.19 11.63 -2.81
N VAL A 175 -7.06 10.93 -2.85
CA VAL A 175 -6.28 10.68 -4.06
C VAL A 175 -6.25 9.18 -4.28
N PHE A 176 -6.72 8.73 -5.45
CA PHE A 176 -6.78 7.32 -5.80
C PHE A 176 -5.58 6.93 -6.66
N ARG A 177 -5.24 5.64 -6.62
CA ARG A 177 -4.16 5.12 -7.45
C ARG A 177 -4.52 5.24 -8.92
N GLY A 178 -3.70 5.99 -9.66
CA GLY A 178 -3.77 6.04 -11.11
C GLY A 178 -3.19 4.78 -11.77
N ARG A 179 -3.22 4.76 -13.11
CA ARG A 179 -2.55 3.73 -13.91
C ARG A 179 -1.04 3.89 -13.90
N SER A 180 -0.56 5.13 -13.86
CA SER A 180 0.86 5.46 -13.86
C SER A 180 1.49 5.06 -12.53
N THR A 181 2.54 4.23 -12.60
CA THR A 181 3.28 3.77 -11.42
C THR A 181 4.27 4.81 -10.90
N CYS A 182 4.59 5.80 -11.72
CA CYS A 182 5.48 6.93 -11.46
C CYS A 182 4.86 8.22 -12.04
N ASP A 183 5.67 9.27 -12.17
CA ASP A 183 5.31 10.49 -12.88
C ASP A 183 4.66 10.19 -14.26
N PRO A 184 3.50 10.77 -14.61
CA PRO A 184 2.76 10.41 -15.81
C PRO A 184 3.53 10.59 -17.11
N GLU A 185 4.24 11.70 -17.26
CA GLU A 185 5.05 12.01 -18.45
C GLU A 185 6.20 11.02 -18.59
N MET A 186 6.91 10.74 -17.49
CA MET A 186 7.93 9.69 -17.47
C MET A 186 7.34 8.31 -17.76
N PHE A 187 6.16 7.99 -17.24
CA PHE A 187 5.51 6.70 -17.45
C PHE A 187 5.23 6.45 -18.93
N GLU A 188 4.64 7.42 -19.64
CA GLU A 188 4.38 7.33 -21.08
C GLU A 188 5.67 7.23 -21.88
N LEU A 189 6.69 8.02 -21.54
CA LEU A 189 8.00 7.95 -22.19
C LEU A 189 8.63 6.55 -22.05
N LEU A 190 8.58 5.95 -20.86
CA LEU A 190 9.12 4.61 -20.62
C LEU A 190 8.34 3.52 -21.37
N LEU A 191 7.02 3.68 -21.56
CA LEU A 191 6.23 2.78 -22.41
C LEU A 191 6.65 2.87 -23.88
N ILE A 192 6.95 4.06 -24.38
CA ILE A 192 7.48 4.27 -25.74
C ILE A 192 8.81 3.53 -25.89
N TYR A 193 9.78 3.77 -24.99
CA TYR A 193 11.06 3.07 -25.03
C TYR A 193 10.92 1.55 -24.97
N MET A 194 10.00 1.04 -24.14
CA MET A 194 9.72 -0.40 -24.11
C MET A 194 9.23 -0.91 -25.45
N THR A 195 8.31 -0.18 -26.09
CA THR A 195 7.73 -0.57 -27.38
C THR A 195 8.78 -0.57 -28.49
N GLU A 196 9.57 0.50 -28.60
CA GLU A 196 10.62 0.64 -29.62
C GLU A 196 11.73 -0.40 -29.48
N ASN A 197 12.08 -0.76 -28.25
CA ASN A 197 13.13 -1.73 -27.95
C ASN A 197 12.61 -3.16 -27.76
N ASN A 198 11.33 -3.43 -28.05
CA ASN A 198 10.68 -4.73 -27.88
C ASN A 198 10.90 -5.33 -26.46
N LEU A 199 10.78 -4.50 -25.43
CA LEU A 199 10.92 -4.89 -24.03
C LEU A 199 9.56 -5.27 -23.44
N SER A 200 9.54 -6.29 -22.59
CA SER A 200 8.34 -6.76 -21.88
C SER A 200 8.34 -6.31 -20.42
N PRO A 201 7.15 -6.16 -19.79
CA PRO A 201 7.06 -5.93 -18.36
C PRO A 201 7.75 -7.06 -17.58
N PRO A 202 8.45 -6.75 -16.47
CA PRO A 202 9.20 -7.75 -15.74
C PRO A 202 8.25 -8.62 -14.90
N THR A 203 8.59 -9.89 -14.76
CA THR A 203 7.87 -10.85 -13.91
C THR A 203 8.68 -11.26 -12.69
N THR A 204 10.00 -11.04 -12.70
CA THR A 204 10.90 -11.33 -11.58
C THR A 204 11.74 -10.11 -11.20
N ALA A 205 12.28 -10.07 -9.98
CA ALA A 205 13.19 -9.00 -9.54
C ALA A 205 14.41 -8.86 -10.47
N ARG A 206 14.95 -9.99 -10.95
CA ARG A 206 16.07 -10.01 -11.89
C ARG A 206 15.71 -9.39 -13.24
N GLU A 207 14.51 -9.66 -13.75
CA GLU A 207 14.01 -9.00 -14.96
C GLU A 207 13.77 -7.51 -14.73
N GLY A 208 13.26 -7.13 -13.56
CA GLY A 208 13.07 -5.72 -13.18
C GLY A 208 14.40 -4.96 -13.18
N LEU A 209 15.47 -5.55 -12.65
CA LEU A 209 16.81 -4.95 -12.67
C LEU A 209 17.33 -4.78 -14.11
N LYS A 210 17.19 -5.80 -14.95
CA LYS A 210 17.59 -5.73 -16.36
C LYS A 210 16.81 -4.67 -17.13
N LEU A 211 15.50 -4.56 -16.87
CA LEU A 211 14.66 -3.56 -17.50
C LEU A 211 15.06 -2.15 -17.06
N TYR A 212 15.27 -1.96 -15.75
CA TYR A 212 15.78 -0.72 -15.19
C TYR A 212 17.07 -0.27 -15.87
N GLU A 213 18.06 -1.17 -16.02
CA GLU A 213 19.33 -0.86 -16.68
C GLU A 213 19.14 -0.41 -18.13
N LYS A 214 18.37 -1.16 -18.91
CA LYS A 214 18.13 -0.83 -20.33
C LYS A 214 17.42 0.50 -20.52
N LEU A 215 16.35 0.73 -19.75
CA LEU A 215 15.59 1.98 -19.82
C LEU A 215 16.42 3.15 -19.33
N ARG A 216 17.19 2.97 -18.26
CA ARG A 216 18.11 4.00 -17.75
C ARG A 216 19.12 4.42 -18.79
N THR A 217 19.79 3.48 -19.45
CA THR A 217 20.74 3.79 -20.53
C THR A 217 20.07 4.57 -21.65
N SER A 218 18.86 4.15 -22.07
CA SER A 218 18.12 4.83 -23.15
C SER A 218 17.76 6.27 -22.77
N VAL A 219 17.19 6.46 -21.58
CA VAL A 219 16.79 7.78 -21.08
C VAL A 219 18.00 8.71 -20.93
N LEU A 220 19.13 8.22 -20.39
CA LEU A 220 20.32 9.04 -20.20
C LEU A 220 21.00 9.41 -21.52
N ASN A 221 20.99 8.52 -22.51
CA ASN A 221 21.51 8.83 -23.85
C ASN A 221 20.71 9.94 -24.52
N ASP A 222 19.39 9.97 -24.33
CA ASP A 222 18.52 10.98 -24.94
C ASP A 222 18.53 12.31 -24.17
N LEU A 223 18.73 12.28 -22.85
CA LEU A 223 18.90 13.49 -22.03
C LEU A 223 20.29 14.12 -22.17
N HIS A 224 21.32 13.30 -22.46
CA HIS A 224 22.70 13.73 -22.67
C HIS A 224 23.27 13.08 -23.94
N PRO A 225 22.82 13.51 -25.14
CA PRO A 225 23.32 12.97 -26.39
C PRO A 225 24.78 13.43 -26.59
N ASN A 226 25.72 12.58 -26.17
CA ASN A 226 27.19 12.72 -26.23
C ASN A 226 27.81 13.69 -25.19
N MET A 227 28.45 13.11 -24.17
CA MET A 227 29.81 13.52 -23.78
C MET A 227 30.81 12.60 -24.48
#